data_AF-A0A1F0UDF1-F1
#
_entry.id   AF-A0A1F0UDF1-F1
#
_cell.length_a   1.000
_cell.length_b   1.000
_cell.length_c   1.000
_cell.angle_alpha   90.00
_cell.angle_beta   90.00
_cell.angle_gamma   90.00
#
_symmetry.space_group_name_H-M   'P 1'
#
loop_
_entity.id
_entity.type
_entity.pdbx_description
1 polymer ?
#
loop_
_entity_poly.entity_id
_entity_poly.type
_entity_poly.pdbx_seq_one_letter_code
_entity_poly.pdbx_strand_id
1 'polypeptide(L)'
;MTEQDIVDYLKNHPDFFTHRPELLQQLTIPHRHEEGTISLVEAQLAQQREQIKTLTQLLEKFHQLAHQEADIFFALLPLQKKLFQTEDFITINEKLDDWAKGYELEGAKILLFTDSWQKNTTIPEQYWLDRKAFELIRLERMGLRQFYLGDLSNKEKALMFLPEELPIGSVAICRLGGAPQKPTALLLFKSRDTDRFHNDQDTTFLRHLVDIVELHLGRWL
;
A
#
# COMPACT_ATOMS: atom_id res chain seq x y z
N MET A 1 -52.05 -27.02 10.61
CA MET A 1 -50.74 -26.52 10.17
C MET A 1 -50.42 -25.32 11.03
N THR A 2 -49.39 -25.45 11.85
CA THR A 2 -48.90 -24.40 12.73
C THR A 2 -47.91 -23.51 11.97
N GLU A 3 -47.75 -22.25 12.36
CA GLU A 3 -46.82 -21.32 11.69
C GLU A 3 -45.39 -21.86 11.60
N GLN A 4 -44.98 -22.68 12.58
CA GLN A 4 -43.70 -23.38 12.59
C GLN A 4 -43.53 -24.37 11.42
N ASP A 5 -44.60 -25.04 11.00
CA ASP A 5 -44.53 -25.99 9.87
C ASP A 5 -44.30 -25.24 8.55
N ILE A 6 -44.84 -24.02 8.43
CA ILE A 6 -44.66 -23.16 7.25
C ILE A 6 -43.23 -22.61 7.21
N VAL A 7 -42.68 -22.23 8.36
CA VAL A 7 -41.30 -21.76 8.48
C VAL A 7 -40.30 -22.86 8.13
N ASP A 8 -40.49 -24.08 8.63
CA ASP A 8 -39.60 -25.20 8.33
C ASP A 8 -39.71 -25.64 6.85
N TYR A 9 -40.90 -25.55 6.26
CA TYR A 9 -41.10 -25.80 4.83
C TYR A 9 -40.37 -24.79 3.95
N LEU A 10 -40.45 -23.49 4.27
CA LEU A 10 -39.76 -22.44 3.50
C LEU A 10 -38.23 -22.50 3.66
N LYS A 11 -37.72 -22.88 4.83
CA LYS A 11 -36.28 -23.09 5.05
C LYS A 11 -35.72 -24.23 4.21
N ASN A 12 -36.48 -25.32 4.07
CA ASN A 12 -36.04 -26.49 3.32
C ASN A 12 -36.22 -26.33 1.79
N HIS A 13 -36.91 -25.30 1.34
CA HIS A 13 -37.13 -24.98 -0.07
C HIS A 13 -36.85 -23.50 -0.38
N PRO A 14 -35.58 -23.07 -0.40
CA PRO A 14 -35.21 -21.66 -0.58
C PRO A 14 -35.59 -21.09 -1.96
N ASP A 15 -35.73 -21.95 -2.98
CA ASP A 15 -36.08 -21.54 -4.34
C ASP A 15 -37.59 -21.39 -4.57
N PHE A 16 -38.40 -21.56 -3.51
CA PHE A 16 -39.86 -21.59 -3.58
C PHE A 16 -40.47 -20.34 -4.22
N PHE A 17 -39.94 -19.16 -3.89
CA PHE A 17 -40.41 -17.88 -4.45
C PHE A 17 -39.90 -17.60 -5.86
N THR A 18 -38.81 -18.24 -6.27
CA THR A 18 -38.28 -18.17 -7.65
C THR A 18 -39.21 -18.93 -8.61
N HIS A 19 -39.81 -20.03 -8.15
CA HIS A 19 -40.70 -20.87 -8.97
C HIS A 19 -42.16 -20.43 -8.93
N ARG A 20 -42.56 -19.59 -7.96
CA ARG A 20 -43.93 -19.05 -7.84
C ARG A 20 -43.92 -17.53 -7.58
N PRO A 21 -43.44 -16.73 -8.55
CA PRO A 21 -43.34 -15.27 -8.41
C PRO A 21 -44.71 -14.58 -8.27
N GLU A 22 -45.79 -15.23 -8.68
CA GLU A 22 -47.17 -14.73 -8.57
C GLU A 22 -47.63 -14.59 -7.12
N LEU A 23 -47.12 -15.44 -6.20
CA LEU A 23 -47.42 -15.34 -4.77
C LEU A 23 -46.73 -14.13 -4.11
N LEU A 24 -45.58 -13.72 -4.65
CA LEU A 24 -44.86 -12.53 -4.21
C LEU A 24 -45.65 -11.24 -4.51
N GLN A 25 -46.44 -11.24 -5.60
CA GLN A 25 -47.28 -10.09 -5.98
C GLN A 25 -48.55 -9.97 -5.14
N GLN A 26 -49.04 -11.07 -4.55
CA GLN A 26 -50.24 -11.09 -3.70
C GLN A 26 -49.93 -10.92 -2.21
N LEU A 27 -48.65 -11.00 -1.83
CA LEU A 27 -48.18 -10.68 -0.49
C LEU A 27 -48.18 -9.16 -0.31
N THR A 28 -49.27 -8.65 0.26
CA THR A 28 -49.32 -7.26 0.73
C THR A 28 -48.46 -7.16 1.98
N ILE A 29 -47.16 -6.93 1.80
CA ILE A 29 -46.26 -6.55 2.89
C ILE A 29 -46.61 -5.10 3.24
N PRO A 30 -47.17 -4.81 4.43
CA PRO A 30 -47.43 -3.43 4.81
C PRO A 30 -46.08 -2.70 4.90
N HIS A 31 -45.78 -1.88 3.90
CA HIS A 31 -44.66 -0.94 3.91
C HIS A 31 -44.96 0.16 4.94
N ARG A 32 -44.66 -0.14 6.19
CA ARG A 32 -44.49 0.88 7.21
C ARG A 32 -43.02 1.32 7.12
N HIS A 33 -42.81 2.58 6.79
CA HIS A 33 -41.50 3.24 6.86
C HIS A 33 -40.92 3.06 8.26
N GLU A 34 -40.08 2.05 8.44
CA GLU A 34 -39.15 1.89 9.56
C GLU A 34 -37.85 1.27 9.00
N GLU A 35 -36.74 1.90 9.36
CA GLU A 35 -35.37 1.66 8.89
C GLU A 35 -34.98 0.16 8.94
N GLY A 36 -34.44 -0.42 7.86
CA GLY A 36 -33.77 -1.73 8.01
C GLY A 36 -33.82 -2.75 6.88
N THR A 37 -33.76 -2.39 5.60
CA THR A 37 -33.36 -3.37 4.55
C THR A 37 -31.99 -2.99 4.02
N ILE A 38 -30.96 -3.47 4.72
CA ILE A 38 -29.56 -3.29 4.32
C ILE A 38 -29.35 -4.12 3.06
N SER A 39 -28.92 -3.49 1.96
CA SER A 39 -28.57 -4.20 0.72
C SER A 39 -27.52 -5.27 1.05
N LEU A 40 -27.58 -6.46 0.42
CA LEU A 40 -26.57 -7.51 0.63
C LEU A 40 -25.14 -6.97 0.46
N VAL A 41 -24.99 -5.99 -0.44
CA VAL A 41 -23.74 -5.26 -0.70
C VAL A 41 -23.36 -4.34 0.47
N GLU A 42 -24.32 -3.66 1.08
CA GLU A 42 -24.11 -2.81 2.27
C GLU A 42 -23.78 -3.67 3.50
N ALA A 43 -24.42 -4.84 3.66
CA ALA A 43 -24.10 -5.80 4.71
C ALA A 43 -22.68 -6.37 4.55
N GLN A 44 -22.29 -6.69 3.31
CA GLN A 44 -20.94 -7.15 2.99
C GLN A 44 -19.88 -6.06 3.22
N LEU A 45 -20.18 -4.81 2.87
CA LEU A 45 -19.32 -3.66 3.16
C LEU A 45 -19.21 -3.37 4.66
N ALA A 46 -20.31 -3.51 5.42
CA ALA A 46 -20.31 -3.36 6.87
C ALA A 46 -19.45 -4.44 7.54
N GLN A 47 -19.59 -5.70 7.11
CA GLN A 47 -18.79 -6.82 7.59
C GLN A 47 -17.30 -6.63 7.30
N GLN A 48 -16.94 -6.14 6.10
CA GLN A 48 -15.54 -5.82 5.77
C GLN A 48 -15.00 -4.67 6.64
N ARG A 49 -15.79 -3.63 6.91
CA ARG A 49 -15.38 -2.53 7.80
C ARG A 49 -15.17 -3.00 9.24
N GLU A 50 -16.01 -3.92 9.70
CA GLU A 50 -15.91 -4.49 11.05
C GLU A 50 -14.68 -5.43 11.19
N GLN A 51 -14.37 -6.20 10.14
CA GLN A 51 -13.10 -6.94 10.06
C GLN A 51 -11.90 -6.01 10.09
N ILE A 52 -11.91 -4.92 9.31
CA ILE A 52 -10.84 -3.91 9.31
C ILE A 52 -10.68 -3.31 10.71
N LYS A 53 -11.76 -2.97 11.40
CA LYS A 53 -11.72 -2.42 12.77
C LYS A 53 -11.16 -3.42 13.78
N THR A 54 -11.59 -4.67 13.71
CA THR A 54 -11.13 -5.74 14.59
C THR A 54 -9.65 -6.02 14.40
N LEU A 55 -9.21 -6.08 13.14
CA LEU A 55 -7.79 -6.16 12.80
C LEU A 55 -7.04 -4.96 13.39
N THR A 56 -7.51 -3.73 13.19
CA THR A 56 -6.89 -2.51 13.75
C THR A 56 -6.70 -2.59 15.27
N GLN A 57 -7.69 -3.05 16.02
CA GLN A 57 -7.62 -3.17 17.48
C GLN A 57 -6.67 -4.28 17.95
N LEU A 58 -6.61 -5.39 17.21
CA LEU A 58 -5.63 -6.45 17.46
C LEU A 58 -4.21 -5.93 17.23
N LEU A 59 -4.01 -5.14 16.19
CA LEU A 59 -2.73 -4.52 15.85
C LEU A 59 -2.30 -3.52 16.92
N GLU A 60 -3.21 -2.69 17.44
CA GLU A 60 -2.95 -1.80 18.58
C GLU A 60 -2.55 -2.57 19.85
N LYS A 61 -3.18 -3.71 20.13
CA LYS A 61 -2.82 -4.56 21.27
C LYS A 61 -1.46 -5.24 21.11
N PHE A 62 -1.13 -5.69 19.90
CA PHE A 62 0.21 -6.23 19.60
C PHE A 62 1.29 -5.12 19.63
N HIS A 63 0.94 -3.90 19.22
CA HIS A 63 1.79 -2.71 19.25
C HIS A 63 2.20 -2.27 20.67
N GLN A 64 1.32 -2.40 21.67
CA GLN A 64 1.67 -2.15 23.08
C GLN A 64 2.70 -3.14 23.66
N LEU A 65 2.87 -4.31 23.03
CA LEU A 65 3.75 -5.38 23.52
C LEU A 65 5.11 -5.44 22.81
N ALA A 66 5.27 -4.81 21.63
CA ALA A 66 6.42 -4.99 20.73
C ALA A 66 7.22 -3.70 20.46
N HIS A 67 7.35 -2.88 21.49
CA HIS A 67 7.54 -1.42 21.44
C HIS A 67 8.85 -0.85 20.84
N GLN A 68 9.62 -1.57 20.02
CA GLN A 68 10.79 -0.96 19.34
C GLN A 68 11.05 -1.37 17.88
N GLU A 69 10.55 -2.51 17.36
CA GLU A 69 10.79 -2.91 15.96
C GLU A 69 9.50 -3.11 15.13
N ALA A 70 8.35 -3.36 15.75
CA ALA A 70 7.10 -3.75 15.06
C ALA A 70 6.24 -2.57 14.55
N ASP A 71 6.57 -1.33 14.89
CA ASP A 71 5.73 -0.15 14.65
C ASP A 71 5.66 0.24 13.16
N ILE A 72 6.74 0.00 12.43
CA ILE A 72 6.75 0.26 11.00
C ILE A 72 5.86 -0.77 10.27
N PHE A 73 5.73 -2.01 10.77
CA PHE A 73 5.03 -3.08 10.04
C PHE A 73 3.50 -2.89 9.91
N PHE A 74 2.72 -2.93 10.98
CA PHE A 74 2.17 -1.74 11.67
C PHE A 74 1.60 -0.70 10.69
N ALA A 75 2.46 0.27 10.40
CA ALA A 75 2.22 1.41 9.53
C ALA A 75 1.83 1.08 8.08
N LEU A 76 2.12 -0.13 7.58
CA LEU A 76 1.84 -0.48 6.18
C LEU A 76 0.36 -0.70 5.91
N LEU A 77 -0.43 -1.12 6.88
CA LEU A 77 -1.82 -1.49 6.61
C LEU A 77 -2.68 -0.29 6.15
N PRO A 78 -2.60 0.89 6.80
CA PRO A 78 -3.23 2.10 6.29
C PRO A 78 -2.67 2.53 4.93
N LEU A 79 -1.35 2.37 4.72
CA LEU A 79 -0.70 2.72 3.46
C LEU A 79 -1.23 1.83 2.34
N GLN A 80 -1.21 0.51 2.50
CA GLN A 80 -1.69 -0.46 1.53
C GLN A 80 -3.12 -0.11 1.07
N LYS A 81 -4.03 0.15 2.01
CA LYS A 81 -5.39 0.58 1.66
C LYS A 81 -5.42 1.85 0.80
N LYS A 82 -4.59 2.85 1.12
CA LYS A 82 -4.45 4.07 0.32
C LYS A 82 -3.84 3.79 -1.07
N LEU A 83 -2.88 2.87 -1.16
CA LEU A 83 -2.23 2.51 -2.41
C LEU A 83 -3.21 1.82 -3.38
N PHE A 84 -4.05 0.90 -2.88
CA PHE A 84 -5.06 0.19 -3.68
C PHE A 84 -6.12 1.10 -4.33
N GLN A 85 -6.44 2.22 -3.68
CA GLN A 85 -7.48 3.16 -4.09
C GLN A 85 -6.99 4.22 -5.08
N THR A 86 -5.70 4.21 -5.43
CA THR A 86 -5.07 5.26 -6.25
C THR A 86 -4.66 4.70 -7.60
N GLU A 87 -4.93 5.46 -8.67
CA GLU A 87 -4.65 5.04 -10.05
C GLU A 87 -3.54 5.86 -10.72
N ASP A 88 -3.08 6.94 -10.09
CA ASP A 88 -2.15 7.89 -10.67
C ASP A 88 -0.78 7.90 -9.94
N PHE A 89 0.30 7.96 -10.72
CA PHE A 89 1.67 7.94 -10.22
C PHE A 89 2.05 9.16 -9.38
N ILE A 90 1.46 10.33 -9.64
CA ILE A 90 1.79 11.53 -8.85
C ILE A 90 1.14 11.42 -7.48
N THR A 91 -0.15 11.10 -7.48
CA THR A 91 -0.93 10.95 -6.25
C THR A 91 -0.35 9.87 -5.32
N ILE A 92 0.20 8.78 -5.88
CA ILE A 92 0.82 7.74 -5.06
C ILE A 92 2.13 8.20 -4.42
N ASN A 93 2.96 8.95 -5.16
CA ASN A 93 4.23 9.46 -4.66
C ASN A 93 3.99 10.45 -3.52
N GLU A 94 2.99 11.34 -3.66
CA GLU A 94 2.56 12.26 -2.61
C GLU A 94 2.10 11.51 -1.35
N LYS A 95 1.22 10.51 -1.50
CA LYS A 95 0.74 9.71 -0.37
C LYS A 95 1.86 8.94 0.33
N LEU A 96 2.86 8.47 -0.42
CA LEU A 96 4.01 7.77 0.12
C LEU A 96 4.95 8.72 0.87
N ASP A 97 5.18 9.92 0.33
CA ASP A 97 5.96 10.96 0.96
C ASP A 97 5.31 11.45 2.27
N ASP A 98 4.00 11.69 2.25
CA ASP A 98 3.22 12.05 3.44
C ASP A 98 3.23 10.95 4.51
N TRP A 99 3.10 9.69 4.07
CA TRP A 99 3.21 8.55 4.97
C TRP A 99 4.59 8.52 5.62
N ALA A 100 5.66 8.64 4.85
CA ALA A 100 7.03 8.62 5.38
C ALA A 100 7.27 9.75 6.39
N LYS A 101 6.80 10.97 6.10
CA LYS A 101 6.86 12.11 7.03
C LYS A 101 6.12 11.84 8.34
N GLY A 102 5.02 11.09 8.29
CA GLY A 102 4.30 10.64 9.49
C GLY A 102 5.10 9.71 10.40
N TYR A 103 6.17 9.11 9.91
CA TYR A 103 7.09 8.23 10.67
C TYR A 103 8.47 8.87 10.88
N GLU A 104 8.49 10.20 11.02
CA GLU A 104 9.71 10.98 11.32
C GLU A 104 10.81 10.88 10.25
N LEU A 105 10.46 10.45 9.04
CA LEU A 105 11.36 10.51 7.89
C LEU A 105 11.25 11.90 7.24
N GLU A 106 12.28 12.31 6.51
CA GLU A 106 12.25 13.55 5.72
C GLU A 106 11.35 13.40 4.49
N GLY A 107 11.11 12.17 4.04
CA GLY A 107 10.23 11.86 2.93
C GLY A 107 10.56 10.55 2.23
N ALA A 108 9.74 10.26 1.22
CA ALA A 108 9.90 9.10 0.36
C ALA A 108 9.62 9.45 -1.09
N LYS A 109 10.27 8.74 -2.01
CA LYS A 109 10.11 9.00 -3.44
C LYS A 109 10.30 7.75 -4.28
N ILE A 110 9.46 7.57 -5.29
CA ILE A 110 9.68 6.57 -6.34
C ILE A 110 10.37 7.24 -7.54
N LEU A 111 11.48 6.66 -8.02
CA LEU A 111 12.18 7.05 -9.24
C LEU A 111 12.05 5.97 -10.31
N LEU A 112 11.71 6.35 -11.52
CA LEU A 112 11.53 5.46 -12.67
C LEU A 112 12.77 5.48 -13.56
N PHE A 113 13.19 4.33 -14.07
CA PHE A 113 14.27 4.29 -15.04
C PHE A 113 13.79 4.64 -16.44
N THR A 114 14.49 5.59 -17.08
CA THR A 114 14.19 6.07 -18.43
C THR A 114 14.37 5.01 -19.53
N ASP A 115 15.10 3.93 -19.25
CA ASP A 115 15.28 2.80 -20.16
C ASP A 115 14.23 1.69 -19.98
N SER A 116 13.40 1.81 -18.94
CA SER A 116 12.40 0.80 -18.55
C SER A 116 10.98 1.31 -18.79
N TRP A 117 10.77 2.63 -18.71
CA TRP A 117 9.49 3.28 -18.94
C TRP A 117 9.65 4.43 -19.93
N GLN A 118 8.60 4.68 -20.71
CA GLN A 118 8.58 5.81 -21.65
C GLN A 118 8.23 7.10 -20.91
N LYS A 119 9.07 8.12 -21.08
CA LYS A 119 8.77 9.45 -20.53
C LYS A 119 7.44 9.96 -21.08
N ASN A 120 6.52 10.30 -20.18
CA ASN A 120 5.26 10.94 -20.50
C ASN A 120 5.26 12.39 -19.96
N THR A 121 4.38 13.24 -20.49
CA THR A 121 4.25 14.63 -20.03
C THR A 121 3.57 14.73 -18.67
N THR A 122 2.90 13.66 -18.23
CA THR A 122 2.16 13.59 -16.96
C THR A 122 3.11 13.48 -15.75
N ILE A 123 4.26 12.82 -15.90
CA ILE A 123 5.21 12.59 -14.81
C ILE A 123 6.37 13.60 -14.88
N PRO A 124 6.55 14.47 -13.88
CA PRO A 124 7.64 15.45 -13.82
C PRO A 124 9.04 14.83 -13.93
N GLU A 125 9.99 15.59 -14.52
CA GLU A 125 11.37 15.13 -14.76
C GLU A 125 12.10 14.63 -13.51
N GLN A 126 11.77 15.19 -12.34
CA GLN A 126 12.36 14.81 -11.05
C GLN A 126 12.10 13.36 -10.63
N TYR A 127 11.21 12.64 -11.30
CA TYR A 127 10.93 11.22 -11.06
C TYR A 127 11.63 10.30 -12.05
N TRP A 128 12.38 10.84 -13.01
CA TRP A 128 13.05 10.07 -14.06
C TRP A 128 14.54 9.98 -13.82
N LEU A 129 15.05 8.77 -13.63
CA LEU A 129 16.45 8.48 -13.36
C LEU A 129 17.12 7.80 -14.55
N ASP A 130 18.30 8.28 -14.94
CA ASP A 130 19.15 7.57 -15.89
C ASP A 130 19.76 6.34 -15.20
N ARG A 131 19.62 5.17 -15.84
CA ARG A 131 20.23 3.93 -15.36
C ARG A 131 21.73 4.08 -15.16
N LYS A 132 22.43 4.78 -16.04
CA LYS A 132 23.90 4.94 -15.93
C LYS A 132 24.30 5.67 -14.65
N ALA A 133 23.53 6.68 -14.24
CA ALA A 133 23.75 7.39 -12.99
C ALA A 133 23.58 6.46 -11.78
N PHE A 134 22.54 5.61 -11.80
CA PHE A 134 22.31 4.64 -10.73
C PHE A 134 23.36 3.53 -10.67
N GLU A 135 23.85 3.04 -11.82
CA GLU A 135 24.81 1.93 -11.85
C GLU A 135 26.09 2.23 -11.07
N LEU A 136 26.53 3.49 -11.02
CA LEU A 136 27.66 3.91 -10.19
C LEU A 136 27.40 3.62 -8.70
N ILE A 137 26.26 4.06 -8.19
CA ILE A 137 25.82 3.85 -6.81
C ILE A 137 25.58 2.36 -6.55
N ARG A 138 24.97 1.66 -7.51
CA ARG A 138 24.72 0.23 -7.42
C ARG A 138 26.01 -0.55 -7.23
N LEU A 139 27.04 -0.27 -8.04
CA LEU A 139 28.31 -0.99 -7.99
C LEU A 139 29.09 -0.70 -6.71
N GLU A 140 29.16 0.57 -6.28
CA GLU A 140 29.95 0.98 -5.11
C GLU A 140 29.29 0.62 -3.78
N ARG A 141 27.96 0.71 -3.67
CA ARG A 141 27.23 0.60 -2.39
C ARG A 141 26.40 -0.67 -2.27
N MET A 142 25.61 -0.97 -3.29
CA MET A 142 24.61 -2.05 -3.22
C MET A 142 25.17 -3.42 -3.61
N GLY A 143 26.07 -3.47 -4.58
CA GLY A 143 26.49 -4.69 -5.26
C GLY A 143 25.29 -5.40 -5.92
N LEU A 144 25.02 -6.62 -5.43
CA LEU A 144 23.88 -7.45 -5.87
C LEU A 144 22.65 -7.32 -4.95
N ARG A 145 22.74 -6.56 -3.86
CA ARG A 145 21.66 -6.44 -2.88
C ARG A 145 20.45 -5.71 -3.48
N GLN A 146 19.26 -6.07 -3.02
CA GLN A 146 18.02 -5.38 -3.37
C GLN A 146 17.86 -4.07 -2.60
N PHE A 147 18.41 -4.02 -1.38
CA PHE A 147 18.31 -2.91 -0.45
C PHE A 147 19.69 -2.35 -0.12
N TYR A 148 19.75 -1.04 0.10
CA TYR A 148 20.89 -0.35 0.68
C TYR A 148 20.41 0.62 1.73
N LEU A 149 21.07 0.62 2.89
CA LEU A 149 20.74 1.44 4.04
C LEU A 149 22.04 2.07 4.55
N GLY A 150 22.12 3.39 4.52
CA GLY A 150 23.31 4.09 4.96
C GLY A 150 23.39 5.53 4.46
N ASP A 151 24.58 6.11 4.51
CA ASP A 151 24.83 7.44 4.03
C ASP A 151 25.10 7.47 2.52
N LEU A 152 25.04 8.67 1.94
CA LEU A 152 25.47 8.92 0.56
C LEU A 152 26.39 10.15 0.56
N SER A 153 27.41 10.11 -0.30
CA SER A 153 28.22 11.29 -0.59
C SER A 153 27.37 12.35 -1.30
N ASN A 154 27.81 13.61 -1.27
CA ASN A 154 27.09 14.71 -1.94
C ASN A 154 26.92 14.47 -3.45
N LYS A 155 27.92 13.84 -4.09
CA LYS A 155 27.82 13.46 -5.51
C LYS A 155 26.71 12.44 -5.75
N GLU A 156 26.62 11.41 -4.91
CA GLU A 156 25.58 10.38 -5.01
C GLU A 156 24.19 10.96 -4.72
N LYS A 157 24.08 11.89 -3.76
CA LYS A 157 22.82 12.61 -3.48
C LYS A 157 22.35 13.41 -4.69
N ALA A 158 23.24 14.16 -5.35
CA ALA A 158 22.92 14.91 -6.55
C ALA A 158 22.46 14.01 -7.71
N LEU A 159 23.11 12.86 -7.90
CA LEU A 159 22.72 11.86 -8.92
C LEU A 159 21.31 11.27 -8.70
N MET A 160 20.81 11.29 -7.46
CA MET A 160 19.49 10.78 -7.09
C MET A 160 18.42 11.88 -6.97
N PHE A 161 18.71 13.09 -7.45
CA PHE A 161 17.83 14.26 -7.34
C PHE A 161 17.41 14.56 -5.89
N LEU A 162 18.30 14.28 -4.93
CA LEU A 162 18.10 14.66 -3.54
C LEU A 162 18.57 16.10 -3.38
N PRO A 163 17.73 17.01 -2.84
CA PRO A 163 18.10 18.41 -2.68
C PRO A 163 19.32 18.54 -1.77
N GLU A 164 20.36 19.23 -2.24
CA GLU A 164 21.61 19.44 -1.49
C GLU A 164 21.41 20.31 -0.23
N GLU A 165 20.34 21.11 -0.21
CA GLU A 165 20.07 22.10 0.84
C GLU A 165 19.56 21.50 2.16
N LEU A 166 19.12 20.24 2.16
CA LEU A 166 18.60 19.57 3.36
C LEU A 166 19.65 18.59 3.93
N PRO A 167 19.90 18.60 5.25
CA PRO A 167 20.83 17.67 5.87
C PRO A 167 20.22 16.26 5.86
N ILE A 168 20.53 15.49 4.81
CA ILE A 168 20.20 14.07 4.72
C ILE A 168 21.32 13.29 5.43
N GLY A 169 20.99 12.72 6.60
CA GLY A 169 21.90 11.92 7.41
C GLY A 169 22.02 10.49 6.90
N SER A 170 20.90 9.85 6.60
CA SER A 170 20.87 8.48 6.07
C SER A 170 19.74 8.29 5.04
N VAL A 171 19.89 7.28 4.19
CA VAL A 171 18.93 6.90 3.15
C VAL A 171 18.72 5.39 3.10
N ALA A 172 17.52 5.00 2.69
CA ALA A 172 17.20 3.65 2.26
C ALA A 172 16.88 3.65 0.76
N ILE A 173 17.56 2.80 0.01
CA ILE A 173 17.38 2.61 -1.44
C ILE A 173 16.89 1.19 -1.68
N CYS A 174 15.69 1.07 -2.24
CA CYS A 174 15.04 -0.19 -2.56
C CYS A 174 14.87 -0.31 -4.08
N ARG A 175 15.26 -1.44 -4.64
CA ARG A 175 15.08 -1.72 -6.07
C ARG A 175 13.70 -2.30 -6.32
N LEU A 176 12.98 -1.74 -7.30
CA LEU A 176 11.61 -2.12 -7.66
C LEU A 176 11.52 -2.72 -9.08
N GLY A 177 10.79 -3.82 -9.19
CA GLY A 177 10.28 -4.43 -10.41
C GLY A 177 11.35 -5.05 -11.30
N GLY A 178 10.92 -5.71 -12.38
CA GLY A 178 11.81 -6.32 -13.37
C GLY A 178 12.63 -7.49 -12.82
N ALA A 179 13.75 -7.79 -13.48
CA ALA A 179 14.66 -8.84 -13.05
C ALA A 179 15.57 -8.33 -11.91
N PRO A 180 16.09 -9.21 -11.02
CA PRO A 180 17.02 -8.84 -9.95
C PRO A 180 18.32 -8.18 -10.41
N GLN A 181 18.59 -8.08 -11.71
CA GLN A 181 19.74 -7.38 -12.30
C GLN A 181 19.34 -6.12 -13.10
N LYS A 182 18.06 -5.93 -13.39
CA LYS A 182 17.55 -4.81 -14.16
C LYS A 182 16.23 -4.32 -13.56
N PRO A 183 16.30 -3.55 -12.46
CA PRO A 183 15.12 -3.00 -11.82
C PRO A 183 14.47 -1.96 -12.71
N THR A 184 13.15 -1.84 -12.68
CA THR A 184 12.40 -0.89 -13.51
C THR A 184 12.17 0.45 -12.80
N ALA A 185 12.26 0.46 -11.46
CA ALA A 185 12.18 1.66 -10.64
C ALA A 185 13.01 1.52 -9.35
N LEU A 186 13.10 2.60 -8.58
CA LEU A 186 13.66 2.65 -7.24
C LEU A 186 12.65 3.28 -6.29
N LEU A 187 12.67 2.83 -5.05
CA LEU A 187 12.02 3.49 -3.94
C LEU A 187 13.10 4.02 -2.99
N LEU A 188 12.99 5.29 -2.64
CA LEU A 188 13.91 6.00 -1.78
C LEU A 188 13.19 6.45 -0.51
N PHE A 189 13.85 6.27 0.63
CA PHE A 189 13.52 6.91 1.89
C PHE A 189 14.71 7.75 2.36
N LYS A 190 14.43 8.89 2.96
CA LYS A 190 15.45 9.81 3.47
C LYS A 190 15.16 10.19 4.92
N SER A 191 16.20 10.27 5.73
CA SER A 191 16.14 10.74 7.11
C SER A 191 17.25 11.75 7.37
N ARG A 192 17.01 12.69 8.30
CA ARG A 192 18.05 13.58 8.83
C ARG A 192 18.95 12.88 9.83
N ASP A 193 18.43 11.86 10.49
CA ASP A 193 19.15 11.03 11.44
C ASP A 193 20.07 10.06 10.70
N THR A 194 21.36 10.06 11.06
CA THR A 194 22.39 9.19 10.49
C THR A 194 22.23 7.74 10.89
N ASP A 195 21.61 7.47 12.03
CA ASP A 195 21.45 6.13 12.59
C ASP A 195 20.10 5.51 12.21
N ARG A 196 19.23 6.26 11.52
CA ARG A 196 17.89 5.76 11.13
C ARG A 196 17.95 4.66 10.09
N PHE A 197 18.87 4.74 9.11
CA PHE A 197 19.11 3.69 8.12
C PHE A 197 20.57 3.25 8.18
N HIS A 198 20.80 2.00 8.58
CA HIS A 198 22.14 1.43 8.67
C HIS A 198 22.18 -0.01 8.11
N ASN A 199 23.37 -0.48 7.76
CA ASN A 199 23.53 -1.76 7.04
C ASN A 199 23.08 -2.99 7.84
N ASP A 200 23.11 -2.93 9.17
CA ASP A 200 22.74 -4.05 10.06
C ASP A 200 21.24 -4.14 10.37
N GLN A 201 20.43 -3.22 9.85
CA GLN A 201 18.98 -3.18 10.09
C GLN A 201 18.24 -4.29 9.34
N ASP A 202 17.16 -4.80 9.95
CA ASP A 202 16.27 -5.72 9.25
C ASP A 202 15.58 -5.03 8.06
N THR A 203 15.62 -5.69 6.91
CA THR A 203 15.03 -5.23 5.65
C THR A 203 13.71 -5.93 5.33
N THR A 204 13.23 -6.82 6.21
CA THR A 204 11.95 -7.52 6.04
C THR A 204 10.81 -6.55 5.82
N PHE A 205 10.78 -5.46 6.59
CA PHE A 205 9.83 -4.37 6.39
C PHE A 205 9.86 -3.78 4.98
N LEU A 206 11.06 -3.38 4.52
CA LEU A 206 11.25 -2.77 3.21
C LEU A 206 10.87 -3.74 2.09
N ARG A 207 11.12 -5.05 2.28
CA ARG A 207 10.71 -6.10 1.35
C ARG A 207 9.21 -6.14 1.15
N HIS A 208 8.43 -6.16 2.24
CA HIS A 208 6.97 -6.13 2.15
C HIS A 208 6.45 -4.86 1.46
N LEU A 209 7.06 -3.72 1.75
CA LEU A 209 6.68 -2.46 1.11
C LEU A 209 6.98 -2.50 -0.40
N VAL A 210 8.17 -2.99 -0.79
CA VAL A 210 8.55 -3.21 -2.19
C VAL A 210 7.55 -4.11 -2.90
N ASP A 211 7.20 -5.26 -2.32
CA ASP A 211 6.26 -6.21 -2.93
C ASP A 211 4.90 -5.54 -3.21
N ILE A 212 4.39 -4.72 -2.28
CA ILE A 212 3.11 -4.01 -2.45
C ILE A 212 3.22 -2.93 -3.54
N VAL A 213 4.30 -2.14 -3.53
CA VAL A 213 4.51 -1.06 -4.50
C VAL A 213 4.72 -1.63 -5.91
N GLU A 214 5.46 -2.71 -6.05
CA GLU A 214 5.69 -3.39 -7.33
C GLU A 214 4.40 -3.91 -7.97
N LEU A 215 3.50 -4.51 -7.17
CA LEU A 215 2.21 -5.01 -7.65
C LEU A 215 1.34 -3.91 -8.31
N HIS A 216 1.52 -2.67 -7.88
CA HIS A 216 0.74 -1.54 -8.36
C HIS A 216 1.49 -0.64 -9.34
N LEU A 217 2.82 -0.77 -9.43
CA LEU A 217 3.66 0.09 -10.28
C LEU A 217 3.21 0.10 -11.74
N GLY A 218 2.84 -1.07 -12.28
CA GLY A 218 2.35 -1.18 -13.65
C GLY A 218 0.94 -0.63 -13.89
N ARG A 219 0.15 -0.38 -12.83
CA ARG A 219 -1.18 0.25 -12.94
C ARG A 219 -1.09 1.78 -12.93
N TRP A 220 -0.07 2.33 -12.27
CA TRP A 220 0.09 3.78 -12.11
C TRP A 220 0.77 4.46 -13.31
N LEU A 221 1.39 3.69 -14.21
CA LEU A 221 2.20 4.13 -15.35
C LEU A 221 1.53 3.80 -16.68
#